data_AF-A0A2N3HJS0-F1
#
_entry.id   AF-A0A2N3HJS0-F1
#
_cell.length_a   1.000
_cell.length_b   1.000
_cell.length_c   1.000
_cell.angle_alpha   90.00
_cell.angle_beta   90.00
_cell.angle_gamma   90.00
#
_symmetry.space_group_name_H-M   'P 1'
#
loop_
_entity.id
_entity.type
_entity.pdbx_description
1 polymer ?
#
loop_
_entity_poly.entity_id
_entity_poly.type
_entity_poly.pdbx_seq_one_letter_code
_entity_poly.pdbx_strand_id
1 'polypeptide(L)'
;MENSTIKDKIGELGWFYHIIGMTIPQNWDNLFSGHIFPFTESWEELQISYNLICFGLYKQAFVSLRSALELGMLSVYYNINDEGHKMVKDWLSSKDSNDANTPRADVIWKVLLTNDNIKKFDIEYSLKNKFKELEFLHNYVHTKGNKYSNKLGRFKSNSQTFEPDLIDSWINTYEKIASIVCTLHLLKYPLAVVKYDYSKKFGIDIPSFGGLETFNIEKIRKILPDHYVSSIEKIAEDDIPTQETIREIKSFPDKTDEEVEEQVRFIEKMIIEGCSFKKWLKQQKKLLILCNENEFSTVMLNRIEYLKKWSVENDFYDKTVLDKYRKEDNEF
;
A
#
# COMPACT_ATOMS: atom_id res chain seq x y z
N MET A 1 13.63 8.33 -28.83
CA MET A 1 12.51 7.37 -28.76
C MET A 1 12.08 7.32 -27.31
N GLU A 2 10.86 7.77 -27.04
CA GLU A 2 10.38 8.03 -25.68
C GLU A 2 10.21 6.73 -24.91
N ASN A 3 10.92 6.62 -23.79
CA ASN A 3 10.84 5.53 -22.83
C ASN A 3 9.56 5.64 -21.94
N SER A 4 8.52 6.33 -22.42
CA SER A 4 7.29 6.60 -21.67
C SER A 4 6.62 5.28 -21.26
N THR A 5 6.59 4.30 -22.15
CA THR A 5 5.95 3.00 -21.92
C THR A 5 6.55 2.21 -20.77
N ILE A 6 7.88 2.25 -20.59
CA ILE A 6 8.56 1.56 -19.48
C ILE A 6 8.30 2.29 -18.16
N LYS A 7 8.43 3.62 -18.16
CA LYS A 7 8.17 4.44 -16.98
C LYS A 7 6.73 4.27 -16.50
N ASP A 8 5.78 4.31 -17.43
CA ASP A 8 4.36 4.15 -17.14
C ASP A 8 4.09 2.75 -16.59
N LYS A 9 4.66 1.70 -17.19
CA LYS A 9 4.53 0.32 -16.67
C LYS A 9 5.06 0.19 -15.24
N ILE A 10 6.23 0.76 -14.94
CA ILE A 10 6.79 0.75 -13.58
C ILE A 10 5.88 1.52 -12.61
N GLY A 11 5.37 2.69 -13.03
CA GLY A 11 4.44 3.48 -12.23
C GLY A 11 3.15 2.73 -11.93
N GLU A 12 2.55 2.07 -12.91
CA GLU A 12 1.34 1.26 -12.75
C GLU A 12 1.59 0.06 -11.83
N LEU A 13 2.70 -0.66 -11.98
CA LEU A 13 3.09 -1.75 -11.06
C LEU A 13 3.30 -1.27 -9.62
N GLY A 14 3.92 -0.09 -9.47
CA GLY A 14 4.10 0.58 -8.17
C GLY A 14 2.77 0.90 -7.50
N TRP A 15 1.87 1.56 -8.23
CA TRP A 15 0.54 1.87 -7.72
C TRP A 15 -0.28 0.63 -7.39
N PHE A 16 -0.24 -0.38 -8.25
CA PHE A 16 -0.90 -1.65 -8.03
C PHE A 16 -0.45 -2.32 -6.73
N TYR A 17 0.86 -2.40 -6.51
CA TYR A 17 1.38 -2.95 -5.27
C TYR A 17 0.97 -2.12 -4.05
N HIS A 18 1.10 -0.80 -4.14
CA HIS A 18 0.75 0.12 -3.05
C HIS A 18 -0.73 0.01 -2.64
N ILE A 19 -1.64 -0.05 -3.62
CA ILE A 19 -3.10 -0.17 -3.40
C ILE A 19 -3.43 -1.40 -2.57
N ILE A 20 -2.72 -2.51 -2.77
CA ILE A 20 -2.96 -3.75 -2.01
C ILE A 20 -2.70 -3.58 -0.52
N GLY A 21 -1.83 -2.66 -0.10
CA GLY A 21 -1.64 -2.34 1.32
C GLY A 21 -2.93 -1.87 2.00
N MET A 22 -3.81 -1.21 1.25
CA MET A 22 -5.10 -0.71 1.74
C MET A 22 -6.12 -1.84 1.97
N THR A 23 -5.88 -3.05 1.48
CA THR A 23 -6.79 -4.18 1.69
C THR A 23 -6.61 -4.82 3.06
N ILE A 24 -5.49 -4.53 3.75
CA ILE A 24 -5.20 -5.08 5.08
C ILE A 24 -6.03 -4.29 6.11
N PRO A 25 -7.03 -4.91 6.76
CA PRO A 25 -7.94 -4.20 7.63
C PRO A 25 -7.24 -3.74 8.91
N GLN A 26 -7.56 -2.54 9.36
CA GLN A 26 -7.12 -1.97 10.63
C GLN A 26 -8.31 -1.83 11.58
N ASN A 27 -8.14 -2.28 12.82
CA ASN A 27 -9.09 -2.14 13.91
C ASN A 27 -8.34 -1.74 15.19
N TRP A 28 -9.07 -1.42 16.26
CA TRP A 28 -8.47 -0.99 17.52
C TRP A 28 -7.51 -2.02 18.14
N ASP A 29 -7.74 -3.31 17.90
CA ASP A 29 -6.92 -4.40 18.45
C ASP A 29 -5.58 -4.56 17.70
N ASN A 30 -5.56 -4.27 16.40
CA ASN A 30 -4.38 -4.42 15.55
C ASN A 30 -3.69 -3.09 15.23
N LEU A 31 -4.29 -1.95 15.58
CA LEU A 31 -3.68 -0.63 15.46
C LEU A 31 -2.38 -0.61 16.29
N PHE A 32 -1.28 -0.18 15.68
CA PHE A 32 0.08 -0.19 16.26
C PHE A 32 0.66 -1.56 16.66
N SER A 33 0.02 -2.66 16.29
CA SER A 33 0.54 -4.01 16.59
C SER A 33 1.70 -4.45 15.69
N GLY A 34 1.93 -3.74 14.59
CA GLY A 34 2.91 -4.10 13.57
C GLY A 34 2.41 -5.11 12.53
N HIS A 35 1.12 -5.51 12.54
CA HIS A 35 0.59 -6.52 11.61
C HIS A 35 0.74 -6.17 10.12
N ILE A 36 0.78 -4.87 9.78
CA ILE A 36 1.01 -4.36 8.42
C ILE A 36 2.50 -4.25 8.06
N PHE A 37 3.39 -4.32 9.05
CA PHE A 37 4.82 -4.05 8.88
C PHE A 37 5.50 -4.93 7.81
N PRO A 38 5.23 -6.25 7.71
CA PRO A 38 5.82 -7.06 6.64
C PRO A 38 5.44 -6.57 5.24
N PHE A 39 4.21 -6.07 5.05
CA PHE A 39 3.82 -5.47 3.78
C PHE A 39 4.53 -4.13 3.54
N THR A 40 4.64 -3.28 4.56
CA THR A 40 5.37 -2.01 4.45
C THR A 40 6.82 -2.23 4.04
N GLU A 41 7.54 -3.13 4.72
CA GLU A 41 8.92 -3.47 4.36
C GLU A 41 9.02 -4.07 2.96
N SER A 42 8.04 -4.90 2.58
CA SER A 42 7.96 -5.45 1.22
C SER A 42 7.82 -4.35 0.15
N TRP A 43 7.01 -3.32 0.43
CA TRP A 43 6.86 -2.16 -0.45
C TRP A 43 8.13 -1.30 -0.50
N GLU A 44 8.77 -1.08 0.64
CA GLU A 44 10.06 -0.37 0.70
C GLU A 44 11.15 -1.10 -0.09
N GLU A 45 11.23 -2.43 0.01
CA GLU A 45 12.16 -3.24 -0.78
C GLU A 45 11.89 -3.11 -2.30
N LEU A 46 10.63 -3.00 -2.74
CA LEU A 46 10.37 -2.71 -4.17
C LEU A 46 10.90 -1.34 -4.60
N GLN A 47 10.77 -0.32 -3.75
CA GLN A 47 11.29 1.01 -4.03
C GLN A 47 12.83 1.04 -4.00
N ILE A 48 13.45 0.34 -3.05
CA ILE A 48 14.90 0.16 -2.97
C ILE A 48 15.39 -0.54 -4.24
N SER A 49 14.73 -1.62 -4.65
CA SER A 49 15.04 -2.35 -5.87
C SER A 49 14.98 -1.44 -7.11
N TYR A 50 13.95 -0.60 -7.21
CA TYR A 50 13.82 0.40 -8.28
C TYR A 50 14.98 1.42 -8.27
N ASN A 51 15.34 1.95 -7.11
CA ASN A 51 16.47 2.88 -7.01
C ASN A 51 17.78 2.21 -7.42
N LEU A 52 18.01 0.97 -6.98
CA LEU A 52 19.21 0.19 -7.30
C LEU A 52 19.31 -0.10 -8.81
N ILE A 53 18.20 -0.46 -9.47
CA ILE A 53 18.20 -0.70 -10.92
C ILE A 53 18.53 0.59 -11.69
N CYS A 54 18.03 1.75 -11.24
CA CYS A 54 18.35 3.05 -11.83
C CYS A 54 19.84 3.43 -11.70
N PHE A 55 20.51 2.99 -10.63
CA PHE A 55 21.95 3.17 -10.45
C PHE A 55 22.81 2.12 -11.18
N GLY A 56 22.20 1.15 -11.87
CA GLY A 56 22.90 0.03 -12.51
C GLY A 56 23.38 -1.03 -11.52
N LEU A 57 22.90 -1.01 -10.27
CA LEU A 57 23.20 -2.01 -9.24
C LEU A 57 22.31 -3.25 -9.39
N TYR A 58 22.40 -3.91 -10.55
CA TYR A 58 21.48 -4.96 -10.99
C TYR A 58 21.36 -6.13 -10.00
N LYS A 59 22.49 -6.66 -9.52
CA LYS A 59 22.46 -7.79 -8.56
C LYS A 59 21.68 -7.42 -7.31
N GLN A 60 21.97 -6.25 -6.73
CA GLN A 60 21.33 -5.79 -5.51
C GLN A 60 19.84 -5.51 -5.75
N ALA A 61 19.47 -4.99 -6.93
CA ALA A 61 18.08 -4.84 -7.31
C ALA A 61 17.33 -6.19 -7.29
N PHE A 62 17.90 -7.27 -7.83
CA PHE A 62 17.30 -8.60 -7.77
C PHE A 62 17.29 -9.23 -6.37
N VAL A 63 18.30 -8.94 -5.53
CA VAL A 63 18.29 -9.32 -4.11
C VAL A 63 17.11 -8.65 -3.40
N SER A 64 16.91 -7.36 -3.64
CA SER A 64 15.81 -6.58 -3.05
C SER A 64 14.43 -7.03 -3.57
N LEU A 65 14.31 -7.39 -4.86
CA LEU A 65 13.09 -8.06 -5.38
C LEU A 65 12.76 -9.36 -4.64
N ARG A 66 13.78 -10.15 -4.28
CA ARG A 66 13.58 -11.37 -3.49
C ARG A 66 13.04 -11.03 -2.10
N SER A 67 13.64 -10.05 -1.42
CA SER A 67 13.17 -9.58 -0.11
C SER A 67 11.71 -9.12 -0.19
N ALA A 68 11.36 -8.32 -1.22
CA ALA A 68 9.99 -7.89 -1.46
C ALA A 68 9.02 -9.07 -1.58
N LEU A 69 9.34 -10.10 -2.38
CA LEU A 69 8.52 -11.30 -2.53
C LEU A 69 8.33 -12.03 -1.20
N GLU A 70 9.42 -12.27 -0.46
CA GLU A 70 9.39 -13.00 0.80
C GLU A 70 8.56 -12.26 1.86
N LEU A 71 8.80 -10.96 2.03
CA LEU A 71 8.08 -10.10 2.97
C LEU A 71 6.60 -9.91 2.57
N GLY A 72 6.32 -9.79 1.27
CA GLY A 72 4.96 -9.66 0.76
C GLY A 72 4.11 -10.91 1.02
N MET A 73 4.71 -12.09 0.87
CA MET A 73 4.08 -13.34 1.28
C MET A 73 3.95 -13.46 2.80
N LEU A 74 4.96 -13.00 3.54
CA LEU A 74 4.98 -13.02 4.99
C LEU A 74 3.85 -12.17 5.60
N SER A 75 3.49 -11.06 4.95
CA SER A 75 2.31 -10.25 5.30
C SER A 75 1.04 -11.09 5.35
N VAL A 76 0.76 -11.85 4.27
CA VAL A 76 -0.43 -12.69 4.21
C VAL A 76 -0.35 -13.85 5.20
N TYR A 77 0.85 -14.41 5.40
CA TYR A 77 1.10 -15.49 6.35
C TYR A 77 0.76 -15.09 7.79
N TYR A 78 1.28 -13.97 8.28
CA TYR A 78 1.00 -13.56 9.66
C TYR A 78 -0.46 -13.19 9.86
N ASN A 79 -1.10 -12.65 8.83
CA ASN A 79 -2.50 -12.27 8.88
C ASN A 79 -3.48 -13.38 8.48
N ILE A 80 -3.01 -14.60 8.17
CA ILE A 80 -3.86 -15.67 7.60
C ILE A 80 -5.03 -16.07 8.50
N ASN A 81 -4.83 -16.00 9.83
CA ASN A 81 -5.80 -16.32 10.88
C ASN A 81 -6.28 -15.07 11.64
N ASP A 82 -6.03 -13.86 11.10
CA ASP A 82 -6.40 -12.57 11.71
C ASP A 82 -5.76 -12.29 13.10
N GLU A 83 -4.80 -13.13 13.52
CA GLU A 83 -3.97 -12.95 14.73
C GLU A 83 -2.58 -12.35 14.44
N GLY A 84 -2.40 -11.68 13.30
CA GLY A 84 -1.12 -11.09 12.91
C GLY A 84 -0.52 -10.15 13.97
N HIS A 85 -1.38 -9.45 14.70
CA HIS A 85 -1.02 -8.58 15.82
C HIS A 85 -0.38 -9.30 17.02
N LYS A 86 -0.54 -10.63 17.15
CA LYS A 86 0.14 -11.46 18.16
C LYS A 86 1.38 -12.13 17.57
N MET A 87 1.25 -12.71 16.38
CA MET A 87 2.30 -13.50 15.76
C MET A 87 3.50 -12.66 15.32
N VAL A 88 3.28 -11.41 14.91
CA VAL A 88 4.35 -10.56 14.39
C VAL A 88 5.21 -9.93 15.49
N LYS A 89 4.74 -9.86 16.73
CA LYS A 89 5.40 -9.09 17.82
C LYS A 89 6.81 -9.60 18.13
N ASP A 90 6.99 -10.91 18.16
CA ASP A 90 8.26 -11.53 18.50
C ASP A 90 9.29 -11.36 17.38
N TRP A 91 8.82 -11.46 16.13
CA TRP A 91 9.61 -11.19 14.93
C TRP A 91 9.98 -9.70 14.84
N LEU A 92 9.02 -8.79 15.08
CA LEU A 92 9.23 -7.33 15.05
C LEU A 92 10.16 -6.84 16.17
N SER A 93 10.11 -7.50 17.32
CA SER A 93 10.99 -7.19 18.46
C SER A 93 12.38 -7.81 18.34
N SER A 94 12.68 -8.50 17.22
CA SER A 94 13.95 -9.18 16.98
C SER A 94 14.35 -10.13 18.12
N LYS A 95 13.40 -10.92 18.62
CA LYS A 95 13.71 -11.89 19.69
C LYS A 95 14.63 -12.98 19.17
N ASP A 96 15.62 -13.36 19.97
CA ASP A 96 16.59 -14.43 19.66
C ASP A 96 16.02 -15.86 19.78
N SER A 97 14.72 -16.06 19.54
CA SER A 97 14.09 -17.39 19.57
C SER A 97 13.95 -17.98 18.17
N ASN A 98 14.01 -19.31 18.05
CA ASN A 98 13.83 -19.96 16.75
C ASN A 98 12.45 -19.70 16.13
N ASP A 99 11.43 -19.52 16.97
CA ASP A 99 10.05 -19.25 16.54
C ASP A 99 9.86 -17.79 16.06
N ALA A 100 10.77 -16.89 16.43
CA ALA A 100 10.79 -15.50 15.95
C ALA A 100 11.57 -15.33 14.64
N ASN A 101 12.20 -16.39 14.11
CA ASN A 101 12.87 -16.32 12.81
C ASN A 101 11.86 -16.25 11.66
N THR A 102 12.24 -15.58 10.57
CA THR A 102 11.45 -15.59 9.33
C THR A 102 11.25 -17.02 8.83
N PRO A 103 10.00 -17.50 8.68
CA PRO A 103 9.73 -18.86 8.22
C PRO A 103 10.19 -19.05 6.77
N ARG A 104 10.60 -20.27 6.44
CA ARG A 104 10.96 -20.63 5.06
C ARG A 104 9.72 -20.63 4.16
N ALA A 105 9.92 -20.37 2.87
CA ALA A 105 8.84 -20.35 1.88
C ALA A 105 7.98 -21.63 1.86
N ASP A 106 8.56 -22.80 2.12
CA ASP A 106 7.80 -24.06 2.19
C ASP A 106 6.82 -24.10 3.37
N VAL A 107 7.20 -23.50 4.50
CA VAL A 107 6.36 -23.35 5.69
C VAL A 107 5.27 -22.32 5.42
N ILE A 108 5.64 -21.17 4.86
CA ILE A 108 4.70 -20.10 4.46
C ILE A 108 3.62 -20.68 3.56
N TRP A 109 3.98 -21.37 2.47
CA TRP A 109 3.01 -21.97 1.54
C TRP A 109 2.11 -23.02 2.19
N LYS A 110 2.62 -23.83 3.12
CA LYS A 110 1.77 -24.80 3.84
C LYS A 110 0.66 -24.10 4.60
N VAL A 111 0.97 -22.98 5.26
CA VAL A 111 0.01 -22.18 6.00
C VAL A 111 -0.90 -21.38 5.08
N LEU A 112 -0.39 -20.76 4.00
CA LEU A 112 -1.24 -20.05 3.03
C LEU A 112 -2.31 -20.97 2.43
N LEU A 113 -1.97 -22.24 2.18
CA LEU A 113 -2.89 -23.24 1.63
C LEU A 113 -3.90 -23.79 2.67
N THR A 114 -3.85 -23.37 3.93
CA THR A 114 -4.95 -23.65 4.88
C THR A 114 -6.13 -22.71 4.68
N ASN A 115 -5.94 -21.57 4.02
CA ASN A 115 -7.04 -20.69 3.61
C ASN A 115 -7.73 -21.28 2.37
N ASP A 116 -9.06 -21.45 2.46
CA ASP A 116 -9.84 -22.12 1.41
C ASP A 116 -9.82 -21.35 0.08
N ASN A 117 -9.83 -20.02 0.11
CA ASN A 117 -9.79 -19.19 -1.10
C ASN A 117 -8.46 -19.37 -1.83
N ILE A 118 -7.34 -19.26 -1.09
CA ILE A 118 -5.99 -19.47 -1.65
C ILE A 118 -5.83 -20.89 -2.18
N LYS A 119 -6.31 -21.89 -1.44
CA LYS A 119 -6.22 -23.30 -1.84
C LYS A 119 -7.01 -23.59 -3.13
N LYS A 120 -8.26 -23.14 -3.21
CA LYS A 120 -9.10 -23.32 -4.41
C LYS A 120 -8.47 -22.64 -5.62
N PHE A 121 -7.99 -21.41 -5.43
CA PHE A 121 -7.34 -20.63 -6.49
C PHE A 121 -6.02 -21.27 -6.96
N ASP A 122 -5.21 -21.81 -6.04
CA ASP A 122 -3.97 -22.53 -6.40
C ASP A 122 -4.25 -23.81 -7.18
N ILE A 123 -5.31 -24.55 -6.86
CA ILE A 123 -5.71 -25.74 -7.63
C ILE A 123 -6.07 -25.37 -9.08
N GLU A 124 -6.78 -24.25 -9.27
CA GLU A 124 -7.24 -23.82 -10.58
C GLU A 124 -6.11 -23.21 -11.42
N TYR A 125 -5.26 -22.37 -10.80
CA TYR A 125 -4.30 -21.52 -11.53
C TYR A 125 -2.83 -21.78 -11.22
N SER A 126 -2.53 -22.73 -10.34
CA SER A 126 -1.17 -23.12 -9.96
C SER A 126 -0.30 -21.96 -9.50
N LEU A 127 -0.85 -21.07 -8.65
CA LEU A 127 -0.18 -19.87 -8.15
C LEU A 127 1.17 -20.19 -7.48
N LYS A 128 1.25 -21.29 -6.74
CA LYS A 128 2.50 -21.78 -6.13
C LYS A 128 3.54 -22.18 -7.17
N ASN A 129 3.14 -22.73 -8.31
CA ASN A 129 4.09 -23.04 -9.38
C ASN A 129 4.63 -21.76 -10.02
N LYS A 130 3.79 -20.73 -10.20
CA LYS A 130 4.26 -19.40 -10.64
C LYS A 130 5.25 -18.78 -9.66
N PHE A 131 5.06 -18.98 -8.36
CA PHE A 131 6.07 -18.62 -7.35
C PHE A 131 7.38 -19.39 -7.51
N LYS A 132 7.33 -20.71 -7.77
CA LYS A 132 8.55 -21.51 -7.97
C LYS A 132 9.38 -21.05 -9.17
N GLU A 133 8.75 -20.47 -10.20
CA GLU A 133 9.47 -19.86 -11.32
C GLU A 133 10.39 -18.72 -10.87
N LEU A 134 10.16 -18.12 -9.69
CA LEU A 134 10.98 -17.05 -9.11
C LEU A 134 12.11 -17.57 -8.21
N GLU A 135 12.26 -18.88 -8.00
CA GLU A 135 13.33 -19.46 -7.17
C GLU A 135 14.74 -19.12 -7.68
N PHE A 136 14.88 -18.74 -8.96
CA PHE A 136 16.16 -18.26 -9.49
C PHE A 136 16.69 -17.00 -8.75
N LEU A 137 15.83 -16.26 -8.05
CA LEU A 137 16.22 -15.11 -7.23
C LEU A 137 17.22 -15.50 -6.13
N HIS A 138 17.16 -16.74 -5.60
CA HIS A 138 18.15 -17.26 -4.65
C HIS A 138 19.58 -17.23 -5.21
N ASN A 139 19.73 -17.35 -6.54
CA ASN A 139 21.04 -17.33 -7.19
C ASN A 139 21.72 -15.95 -7.09
N TYR A 140 20.96 -14.86 -6.94
CA TYR A 140 21.53 -13.51 -6.74
C TYR A 140 22.04 -13.29 -5.32
N VAL A 141 21.39 -13.89 -4.31
CA VAL A 141 21.82 -13.79 -2.91
C VAL A 141 23.12 -14.57 -2.68
N HIS A 142 23.14 -15.84 -3.07
CA HIS A 142 24.33 -16.69 -2.90
C HIS A 142 25.37 -16.53 -4.01
N THR A 143 25.12 -15.64 -4.99
CA THR A 143 26.01 -15.38 -6.12
C THR A 143 26.43 -16.67 -6.85
N LYS A 144 25.45 -17.39 -7.41
CA LYS A 144 25.67 -18.69 -8.05
C LYS A 144 26.36 -18.55 -9.40
N GLY A 145 27.69 -18.47 -9.39
CA GLY A 145 28.50 -18.37 -10.60
C GLY A 145 28.42 -17.01 -11.29
N ASN A 146 29.23 -16.85 -12.35
CA ASN A 146 29.49 -15.54 -12.97
C ASN A 146 28.24 -14.82 -13.52
N LYS A 147 27.18 -15.57 -13.86
CA LYS A 147 25.92 -15.00 -14.38
C LYS A 147 25.23 -14.06 -13.38
N TYR A 148 25.27 -14.40 -12.09
CA TYR A 148 24.54 -13.70 -11.02
C TYR A 148 25.45 -12.82 -10.15
N SER A 149 26.74 -12.71 -10.51
CA SER A 149 27.73 -11.87 -9.84
C SER A 149 27.62 -10.41 -10.25
N ASN A 150 28.08 -9.52 -9.35
CA ASN A 150 28.41 -8.15 -9.74
C ASN A 150 29.52 -8.19 -10.78
N LYS A 151 29.26 -7.65 -11.96
CA LYS A 151 30.24 -7.60 -13.05
C LYS A 151 30.98 -6.26 -13.03
N LEU A 152 31.67 -5.95 -11.94
CA LEU A 152 32.57 -4.80 -11.84
C LEU A 152 34.02 -5.27 -11.95
N GLY A 153 34.82 -4.57 -12.76
CA GLY A 153 36.24 -4.90 -12.96
C GLY A 153 36.50 -6.03 -13.97
N ARG A 154 37.79 -6.42 -14.10
CA ARG A 154 38.49 -7.37 -15.01
C ARG A 154 37.87 -7.80 -16.36
N PHE A 155 36.58 -8.12 -16.44
CA PHE A 155 35.85 -8.48 -17.67
C PHE A 155 34.74 -7.48 -18.07
N LYS A 156 34.53 -6.43 -17.27
CA LYS A 156 33.62 -5.29 -17.53
C LYS A 156 34.25 -3.99 -17.02
N SER A 157 33.60 -2.85 -17.31
CA SER A 157 34.01 -1.54 -16.80
C SER A 157 34.18 -1.55 -15.28
N ASN A 158 35.05 -0.68 -14.77
CA ASN A 158 35.17 -0.39 -13.34
C ASN A 158 34.02 0.51 -12.83
N SER A 159 33.10 0.89 -13.71
CA SER A 159 31.92 1.69 -13.42
C SER A 159 30.65 0.90 -13.73
N GLN A 160 29.53 1.31 -13.13
CA GLN A 160 28.22 0.81 -13.51
C GLN A 160 27.94 1.15 -14.97
N THR A 161 27.47 0.17 -15.73
CA THR A 161 27.08 0.33 -17.12
C THR A 161 25.60 0.01 -17.27
N PHE A 162 24.90 0.78 -18.08
CA PHE A 162 23.51 0.49 -18.42
C PHE A 162 23.40 -0.82 -19.21
N GLU A 163 22.56 -1.74 -18.73
CA GLU A 163 22.29 -3.05 -19.34
C GLU A 163 20.77 -3.20 -19.59
N PRO A 164 20.28 -2.97 -20.82
CA PRO A 164 18.84 -2.99 -21.12
C PRO A 164 18.18 -4.33 -20.84
N ASP A 165 18.83 -5.45 -21.21
CA ASP A 165 18.30 -6.80 -20.98
C ASP A 165 18.02 -7.09 -19.48
N LEU A 166 18.82 -6.49 -18.58
CA LEU A 166 18.63 -6.65 -17.14
C LEU A 166 17.45 -5.83 -16.63
N ILE A 167 17.12 -4.71 -17.27
CA ILE A 167 15.93 -3.93 -16.96
C ILE A 167 14.68 -4.69 -17.39
N ASP A 168 14.66 -5.26 -18.59
CA ASP A 168 13.52 -6.06 -19.06
C ASP A 168 13.29 -7.27 -18.15
N SER A 169 14.37 -7.97 -17.77
CA SER A 169 14.33 -9.06 -16.80
C SER A 169 13.80 -8.59 -15.43
N TRP A 170 14.24 -7.42 -14.96
CA TRP A 170 13.81 -6.85 -13.70
C TRP A 170 12.32 -6.48 -13.71
N ILE A 171 11.84 -5.81 -14.78
CA ILE A 171 10.41 -5.45 -14.93
C ILE A 171 9.54 -6.70 -14.95
N ASN A 172 9.92 -7.72 -15.74
CA ASN A 172 9.17 -8.98 -15.81
C ASN A 172 9.14 -9.71 -14.46
N THR A 173 10.25 -9.65 -13.71
CA THR A 173 10.33 -10.23 -12.37
C THR A 173 9.47 -9.45 -11.38
N TYR A 174 9.51 -8.13 -11.41
CA TYR A 174 8.68 -7.27 -10.58
C TYR A 174 7.19 -7.51 -10.85
N GLU A 175 6.77 -7.54 -12.11
CA GLU A 175 5.38 -7.84 -12.49
C GLU A 175 4.91 -9.20 -11.93
N LYS A 176 5.75 -10.24 -12.01
CA LYS A 176 5.43 -11.55 -11.43
C LYS A 176 5.31 -11.51 -9.90
N ILE A 177 6.21 -10.81 -9.21
CA ILE A 177 6.17 -10.64 -7.76
C ILE A 177 4.90 -9.90 -7.35
N ALA A 178 4.64 -8.75 -7.97
CA ALA A 178 3.46 -7.95 -7.72
C ALA A 178 2.20 -8.79 -7.95
N SER A 179 2.09 -9.46 -9.10
CA SER A 179 0.94 -10.31 -9.41
C SER A 179 0.71 -11.39 -8.34
N ILE A 180 1.74 -12.07 -7.87
CA ILE A 180 1.61 -13.12 -6.85
C ILE A 180 1.19 -12.53 -5.50
N VAL A 181 1.91 -11.53 -5.00
CA VAL A 181 1.65 -10.96 -3.68
C VAL A 181 0.28 -10.29 -3.63
N CYS A 182 -0.06 -9.52 -4.66
CA CYS A 182 -1.35 -8.87 -4.77
C CYS A 182 -2.49 -9.89 -4.85
N THR A 183 -2.33 -10.96 -5.66
CA THR A 183 -3.32 -12.04 -5.73
C THR A 183 -3.53 -12.71 -4.36
N LEU A 184 -2.45 -12.98 -3.60
CA LEU A 184 -2.57 -13.57 -2.26
C LEU A 184 -3.34 -12.66 -1.28
N HIS A 185 -3.10 -11.35 -1.31
CA HIS A 185 -3.84 -10.40 -0.47
C HIS A 185 -5.32 -10.33 -0.87
N LEU A 186 -5.63 -10.27 -2.17
CA LEU A 186 -7.02 -10.26 -2.64
C LEU A 186 -7.77 -11.55 -2.28
N LEU A 187 -7.09 -12.70 -2.27
CA LEU A 187 -7.69 -13.97 -1.87
C LEU A 187 -7.93 -14.05 -0.35
N LYS A 188 -7.06 -13.43 0.46
CA LYS A 188 -7.27 -13.31 1.92
C LYS A 188 -8.34 -12.27 2.26
N TYR A 189 -8.40 -11.18 1.50
CA TYR A 189 -9.31 -10.06 1.71
C TYR A 189 -10.22 -9.87 0.48
N PRO A 190 -11.17 -10.80 0.23
CA PRO A 190 -12.03 -10.75 -0.96
C PRO A 190 -12.93 -9.51 -1.02
N LEU A 191 -13.17 -8.85 0.12
CA LEU A 191 -13.86 -7.55 0.17
C LEU A 191 -13.21 -6.49 -0.73
N ALA A 192 -11.90 -6.58 -0.98
CA ALA A 192 -11.14 -5.65 -1.80
C ALA A 192 -11.60 -5.56 -3.26
N VAL A 193 -12.28 -6.58 -3.79
CA VAL A 193 -12.79 -6.57 -5.18
C VAL A 193 -14.29 -6.23 -5.27
N VAL A 194 -14.96 -6.02 -4.14
CA VAL A 194 -16.38 -5.68 -4.13
C VAL A 194 -16.58 -4.22 -4.53
N LYS A 195 -17.22 -3.99 -5.67
CA LYS A 195 -17.53 -2.65 -6.16
C LYS A 195 -18.64 -2.02 -5.33
N TYR A 196 -18.29 -1.04 -4.51
CA TYR A 196 -19.23 -0.23 -3.75
C TYR A 196 -18.68 1.19 -3.56
N ASP A 197 -19.57 2.17 -3.52
CA ASP A 197 -19.22 3.56 -3.23
C ASP A 197 -19.31 3.77 -1.71
N TYR A 198 -18.19 3.56 -1.03
CA TYR A 198 -18.10 3.64 0.43
C TYR A 198 -18.28 5.08 0.93
N SER A 199 -17.97 6.08 0.10
CA SER A 199 -18.11 7.50 0.43
C SER A 199 -19.56 7.89 0.74
N LYS A 200 -20.54 7.19 0.16
CA LYS A 200 -21.97 7.41 0.48
C LYS A 200 -22.31 7.13 1.94
N LYS A 201 -21.62 6.17 2.56
CA LYS A 201 -21.89 5.75 3.94
C LYS A 201 -20.96 6.42 4.94
N PHE A 202 -19.71 6.68 4.54
CA PHE A 202 -18.67 7.15 5.44
C PHE A 202 -18.16 8.57 5.15
N GLY A 203 -18.55 9.18 4.04
CA GLY A 203 -18.05 10.48 3.60
C GLY A 203 -16.58 10.39 3.18
N ILE A 204 -15.74 11.26 3.73
CA ILE A 204 -14.29 11.27 3.46
C ILE A 204 -13.49 10.38 4.42
N ASP A 205 -14.08 9.99 5.55
CA ASP A 205 -13.43 9.20 6.60
C ASP A 205 -13.85 7.72 6.48
N ILE A 206 -13.44 7.10 5.37
CA ILE A 206 -13.73 5.69 5.11
C ILE A 206 -12.81 4.83 6.00
N PRO A 207 -13.35 3.97 6.89
CA PRO A 207 -12.51 3.14 7.72
C PRO A 207 -11.70 2.13 6.90
N SER A 208 -10.51 1.79 7.37
CA SER A 208 -9.65 0.79 6.71
C SER A 208 -10.13 -0.64 7.00
N PHE A 209 -11.29 -1.03 6.49
CA PHE A 209 -11.85 -2.38 6.68
C PHE A 209 -11.52 -3.34 5.51
N GLY A 210 -10.69 -2.92 4.56
CA GLY A 210 -10.19 -3.74 3.45
C GLY A 210 -10.95 -3.60 2.12
N GLY A 211 -12.02 -2.81 2.07
CA GLY A 211 -12.69 -2.44 0.82
C GLY A 211 -11.88 -1.43 0.01
N LEU A 212 -11.91 -1.55 -1.32
CA LEU A 212 -11.24 -0.61 -2.22
C LEU A 212 -12.24 0.20 -3.03
N GLU A 213 -11.89 1.46 -3.27
CA GLU A 213 -12.63 2.32 -4.19
C GLU A 213 -12.62 1.77 -5.62
N THR A 214 -13.68 2.07 -6.39
CA THR A 214 -13.86 1.50 -7.73
C THR A 214 -12.67 1.78 -8.66
N PHE A 215 -12.07 2.97 -8.58
CA PHE A 215 -10.92 3.32 -9.41
C PHE A 215 -9.68 2.47 -9.10
N ASN A 216 -9.51 2.01 -7.85
CA ASN A 216 -8.43 1.13 -7.44
C ASN A 216 -8.67 -0.31 -7.95
N ILE A 217 -9.92 -0.77 -7.91
CA ILE A 217 -10.31 -2.08 -8.48
C ILE A 217 -10.04 -2.11 -9.99
N GLU A 218 -10.33 -1.02 -10.71
CA GLU A 218 -10.05 -0.94 -12.14
C GLU A 218 -8.53 -0.93 -12.44
N LYS A 219 -7.69 -0.39 -11.56
CA LYS A 219 -6.23 -0.51 -11.70
C LYS A 219 -5.76 -1.95 -11.52
N ILE A 220 -6.32 -2.68 -10.55
CA ILE A 220 -6.05 -4.11 -10.36
C ILE A 220 -6.40 -4.91 -11.63
N ARG A 221 -7.56 -4.62 -12.23
CA ARG A 221 -8.03 -5.31 -13.45
C ARG A 221 -7.14 -5.08 -14.66
N LYS A 222 -6.44 -3.94 -14.75
CA LYS A 222 -5.51 -3.66 -15.85
C LYS A 222 -4.23 -4.50 -15.80
N ILE A 223 -3.84 -4.99 -14.63
CA ILE A 223 -2.56 -5.69 -14.43
C ILE A 223 -2.76 -7.18 -14.25
N LEU A 224 -3.74 -7.60 -13.45
CA LEU A 224 -4.03 -9.02 -13.29
C LEU A 224 -4.77 -9.57 -14.52
N PRO A 225 -4.53 -10.83 -14.90
CA PRO A 225 -5.29 -11.46 -15.97
C PRO A 225 -6.80 -11.48 -15.67
N ASP A 226 -7.64 -11.26 -16.68
CA ASP A 226 -9.11 -11.18 -16.49
C ASP A 226 -9.71 -12.41 -15.78
N HIS A 227 -9.17 -13.60 -16.08
CA HIS A 227 -9.60 -14.84 -15.44
C HIS A 227 -9.24 -14.89 -13.94
N TYR A 228 -8.14 -14.26 -13.52
CA TYR A 228 -7.81 -14.14 -12.09
C TYR A 228 -8.84 -13.27 -11.39
N VAL A 229 -9.09 -12.08 -11.95
CA VAL A 229 -10.02 -11.11 -11.36
C VAL A 229 -11.41 -11.71 -11.27
N SER A 230 -11.90 -12.34 -12.35
CA SER A 230 -13.22 -12.98 -12.39
C SER A 230 -13.38 -14.07 -11.33
N SER A 231 -12.36 -14.92 -11.12
CA SER A 231 -12.40 -15.93 -10.06
C SER A 231 -12.35 -15.33 -8.66
N ILE A 232 -11.59 -14.25 -8.44
CA ILE A 232 -11.53 -13.56 -7.14
C ILE A 232 -12.86 -12.85 -6.84
N GLU A 233 -13.49 -12.23 -7.84
CA GLU A 233 -14.82 -11.62 -7.72
C GLU A 233 -15.85 -12.68 -7.32
N LYS A 234 -15.83 -13.85 -7.97
CA LYS A 234 -16.69 -14.98 -7.61
C LYS A 234 -16.43 -15.48 -6.18
N ILE A 235 -15.16 -15.56 -5.77
CA ILE A 235 -14.82 -15.90 -4.38
C ILE A 235 -15.45 -14.88 -3.42
N ALA A 236 -15.40 -13.60 -3.73
CA ALA A 236 -16.00 -12.56 -2.89
C ALA A 236 -17.54 -12.65 -2.84
N GLU A 237 -18.19 -13.06 -3.92
CA GLU A 237 -19.64 -13.33 -3.96
C GLU A 237 -20.04 -14.50 -3.07
N ASP A 238 -19.22 -15.56 -3.05
CA ASP A 238 -19.46 -16.79 -2.29
C ASP A 238 -18.99 -16.68 -0.81
N ASP A 239 -18.14 -15.71 -0.47
CA ASP A 239 -17.58 -15.52 0.87
C ASP A 239 -18.60 -14.90 1.83
N ILE A 240 -19.12 -15.74 2.75
CA ILE A 240 -20.17 -15.35 3.71
C ILE A 240 -19.76 -14.10 4.53
N PRO A 241 -18.57 -14.04 5.17
CA PRO A 241 -18.16 -12.85 5.93
C PRO A 241 -18.16 -11.58 5.09
N THR A 242 -17.63 -11.64 3.86
CA THR A 242 -17.62 -10.50 2.93
C THR A 242 -19.03 -10.02 2.61
N GLN A 243 -19.95 -10.94 2.33
CA GLN A 243 -21.34 -10.60 2.04
C GLN A 243 -22.07 -10.01 3.25
N GLU A 244 -21.79 -10.50 4.45
CA GLU A 244 -22.32 -9.95 5.70
C GLU A 244 -21.84 -8.52 5.94
N THR A 245 -20.53 -8.26 5.82
CA THR A 245 -19.95 -6.92 5.95
C THR A 245 -20.58 -5.94 4.95
N ILE A 246 -20.76 -6.35 3.69
CA ILE A 246 -21.39 -5.49 2.68
C ILE A 246 -22.86 -5.21 3.00
N ARG A 247 -23.61 -6.19 3.52
CA ARG A 247 -24.99 -5.97 3.96
C ARG A 247 -25.07 -5.00 5.13
N GLU A 248 -24.15 -5.12 6.09
CA GLU A 248 -24.03 -4.21 7.22
C GLU A 248 -23.75 -2.78 6.75
N ILE A 249 -22.73 -2.58 5.90
CA ILE A 249 -22.39 -1.27 5.34
C ILE A 249 -23.60 -0.66 4.60
N LYS A 250 -24.33 -1.46 3.82
CA LYS A 250 -25.52 -1.00 3.09
C LYS A 250 -26.66 -0.58 4.03
N SER A 251 -26.70 -1.12 5.24
CA SER A 251 -27.74 -0.80 6.24
C SER A 251 -27.55 0.56 6.91
N PHE A 252 -26.34 1.12 6.89
CA PHE A 252 -26.08 2.45 7.43
C PHE A 252 -26.82 3.51 6.61
N PRO A 253 -27.30 4.61 7.24
CA PRO A 253 -27.86 5.73 6.49
C PRO A 253 -26.80 6.37 5.59
N ASP A 254 -27.23 6.91 4.45
CA ASP A 254 -26.34 7.72 3.60
C ASP A 254 -25.98 9.02 4.32
N LYS A 255 -24.74 9.48 4.10
CA LYS A 255 -24.25 10.74 4.62
C LYS A 255 -24.84 11.90 3.82
N THR A 256 -25.30 12.92 4.54
CA THR A 256 -25.72 14.19 3.95
C THR A 256 -24.50 15.05 3.59
N ASP A 257 -24.68 15.98 2.65
CA ASP A 257 -23.61 16.90 2.24
C ASP A 257 -23.04 17.71 3.42
N GLU A 258 -23.88 18.09 4.38
CA GLU A 258 -23.45 18.83 5.58
C GLU A 258 -22.62 17.95 6.52
N GLU A 259 -22.96 16.68 6.71
CA GLU A 259 -22.15 15.76 7.51
C GLU A 259 -20.77 15.51 6.88
N VAL A 260 -20.71 15.42 5.54
CA VAL A 260 -19.43 15.33 4.82
C VAL A 260 -18.63 16.61 5.00
N GLU A 261 -19.27 17.77 4.88
CA GLU A 261 -18.62 19.06 5.11
C GLU A 261 -18.13 19.22 6.56
N GLU A 262 -18.84 18.69 7.55
CA GLU A 262 -18.37 18.63 8.94
C GLU A 262 -17.08 17.83 9.09
N GLN A 263 -16.96 16.68 8.43
CA GLN A 263 -15.72 15.89 8.39
C GLN A 263 -14.58 16.70 7.76
N VAL A 264 -14.84 17.37 6.63
CA VAL A 264 -13.81 18.21 5.98
C VAL A 264 -13.37 19.32 6.91
N ARG A 265 -14.31 20.04 7.53
CA ARG A 265 -13.99 21.12 8.47
C ARG A 265 -13.19 20.63 9.66
N PHE A 266 -13.45 19.42 10.16
CA PHE A 266 -12.69 18.81 11.24
C PHE A 266 -11.22 18.59 10.84
N ILE A 267 -10.96 17.96 9.68
CA ILE A 267 -9.60 17.75 9.18
C ILE A 267 -8.87 19.08 8.95
N GLU A 268 -9.54 20.05 8.33
CA GLU A 268 -8.94 21.35 8.04
C GLU A 268 -8.60 22.13 9.32
N LYS A 269 -9.41 22.01 10.38
CA LYS A 269 -9.09 22.56 11.71
C LYS A 269 -7.80 21.97 12.26
N MET A 270 -7.64 20.64 12.23
CA MET A 270 -6.41 19.98 12.68
C MET A 270 -5.18 20.45 11.91
N ILE A 271 -5.30 20.64 10.59
CA ILE A 271 -4.21 21.18 9.76
C ILE A 271 -3.89 22.63 10.15
N ILE A 272 -4.91 23.46 10.35
CA ILE A 272 -4.77 24.86 10.79
C ILE A 272 -4.10 24.94 12.16
N GLU A 273 -4.44 24.07 13.10
CA GLU A 273 -3.78 23.98 14.41
C GLU A 273 -2.27 23.74 14.28
N GLY A 274 -1.86 22.91 13.31
CA GLY A 274 -0.46 22.62 13.03
C GLY A 274 0.29 23.73 12.28
N CYS A 275 -0.38 24.55 11.46
CA CYS A 275 0.32 25.48 10.57
C CYS A 275 -0.16 26.95 10.57
N SER A 276 -1.23 27.30 11.29
CA SER A 276 -2.01 28.55 11.26
C SER A 276 -2.89 28.73 10.02
N PHE A 277 -3.99 29.48 10.18
CA PHE A 277 -4.94 29.76 9.10
C PHE A 277 -4.29 30.49 7.93
N LYS A 278 -3.40 31.47 8.19
CA LYS A 278 -2.71 32.19 7.11
C LYS A 278 -1.89 31.27 6.21
N LYS A 279 -1.15 30.31 6.79
CA LYS A 279 -0.35 29.38 5.99
C LYS A 279 -1.23 28.38 5.26
N TRP A 280 -2.25 27.86 5.95
CA TRP A 280 -3.25 26.98 5.34
C TRP A 280 -3.91 27.63 4.11
N LEU A 281 -4.44 28.85 4.23
CA LEU A 281 -5.07 29.55 3.11
C LEU A 281 -4.10 29.79 1.94
N LYS A 282 -2.83 30.09 2.25
CA LYS A 282 -1.78 30.22 1.23
C LYS A 282 -1.53 28.89 0.51
N GLN A 283 -1.57 27.76 1.22
CA GLN A 283 -1.45 26.43 0.61
C GLN A 283 -2.66 26.11 -0.27
N GLN A 284 -3.87 26.37 0.19
CA GLN A 284 -5.09 26.15 -0.60
C GLN A 284 -5.07 26.94 -1.92
N LYS A 285 -4.62 28.21 -1.90
CA LYS A 285 -4.45 29.01 -3.12
C LYS A 285 -3.39 28.43 -4.07
N LYS A 286 -2.32 27.82 -3.54
CA LYS A 286 -1.33 27.14 -4.38
C LYS A 286 -1.91 25.87 -5.02
N LEU A 287 -2.69 25.11 -4.26
CA LEU A 287 -3.38 23.92 -4.77
C LEU A 287 -4.36 24.28 -5.89
N LEU A 288 -5.12 25.37 -5.72
CA LEU A 288 -6.03 25.90 -6.75
C LEU A 288 -5.30 26.14 -8.09
N ILE A 289 -4.13 26.82 -8.03
CA ILE A 289 -3.30 27.08 -9.21
C ILE A 289 -2.76 25.77 -9.82
N LEU A 290 -2.34 24.81 -9.00
CA LEU A 290 -1.86 23.51 -9.46
C LEU A 290 -2.95 22.69 -10.17
N CYS A 291 -4.21 22.84 -9.75
CA CYS A 291 -5.36 22.23 -10.39
C CYS A 291 -5.84 22.99 -11.65
N ASN A 292 -5.13 24.04 -12.09
CA ASN A 292 -5.53 24.95 -13.17
C ASN A 292 -6.90 25.63 -12.94
N GLU A 293 -7.26 25.86 -11.68
CA GLU A 293 -8.45 26.62 -11.30
C GLU A 293 -8.08 28.06 -10.94
N ASN A 294 -8.94 29.01 -11.28
CA ASN A 294 -8.71 30.44 -11.03
C ASN A 294 -9.45 30.97 -9.79
N GLU A 295 -10.53 30.32 -9.38
CA GLU A 295 -11.40 30.78 -8.30
C GLU A 295 -11.88 29.60 -7.45
N PHE A 296 -12.05 29.85 -6.14
CA PHE A 296 -12.62 28.84 -5.23
C PHE A 296 -14.12 28.67 -5.50
N SER A 297 -14.60 27.43 -5.39
CA SER A 297 -16.03 27.14 -5.42
C SER A 297 -16.77 27.82 -4.27
N THR A 298 -18.09 28.01 -4.41
CA THR A 298 -18.94 28.58 -3.35
C THR A 298 -18.84 27.80 -2.04
N VAL A 299 -18.79 26.46 -2.11
CA VAL A 299 -18.60 25.59 -0.95
C VAL A 299 -17.29 25.90 -0.23
N MET A 300 -16.19 26.02 -0.98
CA MET A 300 -14.88 26.32 -0.42
C MET A 300 -14.81 27.75 0.14
N LEU A 301 -15.46 28.73 -0.49
CA LEU A 301 -15.54 30.09 0.04
C LEU A 301 -16.27 30.13 1.39
N ASN A 302 -17.42 29.47 1.48
CA ASN A 302 -18.17 29.34 2.74
C ASN A 302 -17.31 28.65 3.83
N ARG A 303 -16.57 27.59 3.45
CA ARG A 303 -15.63 26.90 4.34
C ARG A 303 -14.51 27.82 4.82
N ILE A 304 -13.91 28.60 3.92
CA ILE A 304 -12.84 29.56 4.25
C ILE A 304 -13.36 30.60 5.24
N GLU A 305 -14.56 31.15 5.03
CA GLU A 305 -15.16 32.11 5.96
C GLU A 305 -15.40 31.51 7.34
N TYR A 306 -15.97 30.31 7.39
CA TYR A 306 -16.17 29.56 8.63
C TYR A 306 -14.84 29.32 9.38
N LEU A 307 -13.85 28.75 8.69
CA LEU A 307 -12.54 28.42 9.29
C LEU A 307 -11.78 29.67 9.71
N LYS A 308 -11.93 30.79 8.97
CA LYS A 308 -11.36 32.08 9.37
C LYS A 308 -11.93 32.53 10.70
N LYS A 309 -13.26 32.56 10.85
CA LYS A 309 -13.93 32.96 12.09
C LYS A 309 -13.50 32.06 13.25
N TRP A 310 -13.57 30.75 13.06
CA TRP A 310 -13.13 29.76 14.05
C TRP A 310 -11.67 29.95 14.47
N SER A 311 -10.76 30.19 13.52
CA SER A 311 -9.33 30.38 13.81
C SER A 311 -9.03 31.66 14.59
N VAL A 312 -9.85 32.71 14.43
CA VAL A 312 -9.71 33.95 15.22
C VAL A 312 -10.20 33.70 16.64
N GLU A 313 -11.38 33.10 16.80
CA GLU A 313 -11.98 32.77 18.10
C GLU A 313 -11.08 31.83 18.93
N ASN A 314 -10.38 30.92 18.27
CA ASN A 314 -9.50 29.95 18.90
C ASN A 314 -8.02 30.35 18.80
N ASP A 315 -7.66 31.60 18.47
CA ASP A 315 -6.25 32.09 18.43
C ASP A 315 -5.29 31.22 17.56
N PHE A 316 -5.79 30.67 16.45
CA PHE A 316 -5.02 29.92 15.44
C PHE A 316 -4.89 30.67 14.10
N TYR A 317 -5.29 31.94 14.05
CA TYR A 317 -5.22 32.73 12.82
C TYR A 317 -3.77 32.87 12.31
N ASP A 318 -2.86 33.22 13.23
CA ASP A 318 -1.42 33.45 12.98
C ASP A 318 -0.49 32.56 13.80
N LYS A 319 -1.06 31.70 14.64
CA LYS A 319 -0.32 30.87 15.60
C LYS A 319 -0.66 29.40 15.38
N THR A 320 0.26 28.56 15.80
CA THR A 320 0.10 27.11 15.88
C THR A 320 -0.11 26.68 17.32
N VAL A 321 -0.47 25.41 17.51
CA VAL A 321 -0.49 24.76 18.84
C VAL A 321 0.87 24.90 19.54
N LEU A 322 1.98 24.72 18.80
CA LEU A 322 3.34 24.86 19.36
C LEU A 322 3.65 26.29 19.81
N ASP A 323 3.15 27.30 19.09
CA ASP A 323 3.34 28.71 19.46
C ASP A 323 2.60 29.08 20.76
N LYS A 324 1.50 28.37 21.06
CA LYS A 324 0.74 28.54 22.30
C LYS A 324 1.44 27.89 23.49
N TYR A 325 1.89 26.64 23.35
CA TYR A 325 2.66 25.96 24.40
C TYR A 325 3.92 26.73 24.80
N ARG A 326 4.63 27.32 23.83
CA ARG A 326 5.80 28.17 24.10
C ARG A 326 5.50 29.44 24.91
N LYS A 327 4.26 29.93 24.90
CA LYS A 327 3.88 31.09 25.72
C LYS A 327 3.58 30.67 27.15
N GLU A 328 2.92 29.54 27.33
CA GLU A 328 2.62 28.97 28.65
C GLU A 328 3.90 28.63 29.42
N ASP A 329 4.93 28.07 28.75
CA ASP A 329 6.24 27.79 29.37
C ASP A 329 7.04 29.06 29.76
N ASN A 330 6.70 30.23 29.20
CA ASN A 330 7.34 31.52 29.52
C ASN A 330 6.56 32.35 30.55
N GLU A 331 5.40 31.85 31.02
CA GLU A 331 4.57 32.46 32.07
C GLU A 331 4.73 31.75 33.44
N PHE A 332 5.61 30.74 33.52
CA PHE A 332 6.16 30.15 34.76
C PHE A 332 7.61 30.57 34.97
#